data_AF-A0A653R7H8-F1
#
_entry.id   AF-A0A653R7H8-F1
#
_cell.length_a   1.000
_cell.length_b   1.000
_cell.length_c   1.000
_cell.angle_alpha   90.00
_cell.angle_beta   90.00
_cell.angle_gamma   90.00
#
_symmetry.space_group_name_H-M   'P 1'
#
loop_
_entity.id
_entity.type
_entity.pdbx_description
1 polymer ?
#
loop_
_entity_poly.entity_id
_entity_poly.type
_entity_poly.pdbx_seq_one_letter_code
_entity_poly.pdbx_strand_id
1 'polypeptide(L)'
;MNAPVIEQCLYTASAYDSTDIPAQPPHKWRQDANRNNLRRTQLRWGHYANLQPWQMVDMQLQAKEHTFVERTGDAELYCDQQRWRFENFNKLLMLIPGLKFAALFAVPWIFWVMVVGTVLSEGIGKSLTVASLVVIPGLLMIGVSGWLYWGKSLKSYLIQVGAGLATALLSTAFNYSTSGYDSDLLWMCGVMALSIFMGVVGFDFLLDLYLRLFKYDGSEFNRQTGMVTIARRFRKPFVAPFYEFDATMEFRPGPHGSGGMALWLHHRYADCEIFLGGKMHPLGLTPEEALAFWDCLQRYMDVSQPLPELPVLEQFRHLDPVTAEHDRQSKRDPRRWRDMPYRAWEGRGQPETMKRNRDYNWQQQPCIIQSKIAPGLSIEAYYRSQEAKGIQATPKGDDYDNIHRG
;
A
#
# COMPACT_ATOMS: atom_id res chain seq x y z
N MET A 1 47.00 -1.25 -27.28
CA MET A 1 45.96 -0.22 -27.18
C MET A 1 44.79 -0.86 -26.47
N ASN A 2 44.67 -0.61 -25.16
CA ASN A 2 43.54 -1.14 -24.39
C ASN A 2 42.33 -0.28 -24.73
N ALA A 3 41.28 -0.90 -25.27
CA ALA A 3 40.00 -0.24 -25.42
C ALA A 3 39.56 0.29 -24.04
N PRO A 4 39.02 1.52 -23.95
CA PRO A 4 38.51 2.01 -22.69
C PRO A 4 37.40 1.07 -22.24
N VAL A 5 37.51 0.56 -21.02
CA VAL A 5 36.38 -0.05 -20.33
C VAL A 5 35.35 1.06 -20.22
N ILE A 6 34.31 1.00 -21.05
CA ILE A 6 33.13 1.84 -20.87
C ILE A 6 32.53 1.34 -19.56
N GLU A 7 32.81 2.05 -18.46
CA GLU A 7 31.99 1.94 -17.26
C GLU A 7 30.55 2.15 -17.72
N GLN A 8 29.76 1.07 -17.73
CA GLN A 8 28.33 1.20 -17.93
C GLN A 8 27.83 2.09 -16.80
N CYS A 9 27.45 3.33 -17.09
CA CYS A 9 26.81 4.20 -16.11
C CYS A 9 25.61 3.45 -15.54
N LEU A 10 25.73 3.03 -14.26
CA LEU A 10 24.69 2.29 -13.54
C LEU A 10 23.40 3.13 -13.40
N TYR A 11 23.55 4.45 -13.54
CA TYR A 11 22.51 5.45 -13.41
C TYR A 11 22.32 6.18 -14.74
N THR A 12 21.07 6.47 -15.06
CA THR A 12 20.73 7.26 -16.25
C THR A 12 20.97 8.76 -16.01
N ALA A 13 21.00 9.56 -17.07
CA ALA A 13 21.14 11.01 -16.97
C ALA A 13 19.99 11.72 -16.22
N SER A 14 18.84 11.05 -16.02
CA SER A 14 17.72 11.55 -15.23
C SER A 14 17.79 11.15 -13.75
N ALA A 15 18.78 10.35 -13.35
CA ALA A 15 18.96 9.95 -11.97
C ALA A 15 19.06 11.17 -11.06
N TYR A 16 18.43 11.08 -9.88
CA TYR A 16 18.43 12.21 -8.96
C TYR A 16 19.80 12.32 -8.28
N ASP A 17 20.49 13.43 -8.51
CA ASP A 17 21.72 13.81 -7.83
C ASP A 17 21.51 15.16 -7.17
N SER A 18 21.66 15.25 -5.84
CA SER A 18 21.48 16.51 -5.13
C SER A 18 22.56 17.55 -5.40
N THR A 19 23.71 17.15 -5.92
CA THR A 19 24.81 18.05 -6.28
C THR A 19 24.62 18.69 -7.66
N ASP A 20 23.92 18.01 -8.58
CA ASP A 20 23.67 18.45 -9.95
C ASP A 20 22.18 18.52 -10.33
N ILE A 21 21.39 19.22 -9.50
CA ILE A 21 19.96 19.41 -9.76
C ILE A 21 19.78 20.41 -10.91
N PRO A 22 19.00 20.08 -11.97
CA PRO A 22 18.73 20.98 -13.07
C PRO A 22 17.90 22.20 -12.63
N ALA A 23 18.06 23.31 -13.34
CA ALA A 23 17.21 24.49 -13.16
C ALA A 23 15.74 24.14 -13.48
N GLN A 24 14.83 24.61 -12.63
CA GLN A 24 13.41 24.24 -12.70
C GLN A 24 12.53 25.49 -12.81
N PRO A 25 11.43 25.42 -13.59
CA PRO A 25 10.49 26.52 -13.69
C PRO A 25 9.71 26.69 -12.38
N PRO A 26 9.15 27.88 -12.11
CA PRO A 26 8.28 28.08 -10.97
C PRO A 26 7.03 27.18 -11.06
N HIS A 27 6.39 26.92 -9.92
CA HIS A 27 5.16 26.14 -9.85
C HIS A 27 4.12 26.64 -10.84
N LYS A 28 3.40 25.69 -11.48
CA LYS A 28 2.30 26.02 -12.40
C LYS A 28 1.23 26.86 -11.71
N TRP A 29 0.91 26.50 -10.46
CA TRP A 29 -0.02 27.23 -9.61
C TRP A 29 0.75 27.92 -8.49
N ARG A 30 0.63 29.25 -8.38
CA ARG A 30 1.37 30.03 -7.38
C ARG A 30 1.10 29.60 -5.94
N GLN A 31 -0.13 29.16 -5.64
CA GLN A 31 -0.52 28.65 -4.34
C GLN A 31 0.20 27.35 -3.95
N ASP A 32 0.67 26.58 -4.93
CA ASP A 32 1.34 25.30 -4.70
C ASP A 32 2.81 25.47 -4.30
N ALA A 33 3.37 26.67 -4.46
CA ALA A 33 4.72 26.98 -4.00
C ALA A 33 4.86 26.90 -2.47
N ASN A 34 3.76 27.11 -1.75
CA ASN A 34 3.68 26.95 -0.30
C ASN A 34 2.39 26.22 0.09
N ARG A 35 2.47 24.90 0.27
CA ARG A 35 1.34 24.04 0.64
C ARG A 35 1.07 23.98 2.15
N ASN A 36 1.66 24.89 2.93
CA ASN A 36 1.40 24.95 4.37
C ASN A 36 -0.04 25.39 4.67
N ASN A 37 -0.74 24.64 5.53
CA ASN A 37 -2.04 24.99 6.06
C ASN A 37 -2.21 24.40 7.49
N LEU A 38 -3.39 24.56 8.09
CA LEU A 38 -3.65 24.10 9.46
C LEU A 38 -3.43 22.60 9.71
N ARG A 39 -3.52 21.76 8.67
CA ARG A 39 -3.39 20.29 8.78
C ARG A 39 -2.17 19.75 8.06
N ARG A 40 -1.51 20.57 7.24
CA ARG A 40 -0.47 20.16 6.30
C ARG A 40 0.75 21.07 6.43
N THR A 41 1.92 20.44 6.52
CA THR A 41 3.22 21.12 6.57
C THR A 41 4.05 20.69 5.37
N GLN A 42 4.52 21.63 4.56
CA GLN A 42 5.43 21.38 3.47
C GLN A 42 6.83 21.06 4.01
N LEU A 43 7.40 19.98 3.48
CA LEU A 43 8.73 19.51 3.87
C LEU A 43 9.77 20.04 2.89
N ARG A 44 10.92 20.42 3.43
CA ARG A 44 12.10 20.88 2.70
C ARG A 44 12.92 19.70 2.22
N TRP A 45 13.62 19.93 1.11
CA TRP A 45 14.58 19.00 0.54
C TRP A 45 16.00 19.23 1.07
N GLY A 46 16.82 18.18 1.01
CA GLY A 46 18.28 18.28 1.13
C GLY A 46 18.84 18.22 2.53
N HIS A 47 18.12 17.57 3.44
CA HIS A 47 18.51 17.56 4.85
C HIS A 47 19.60 16.53 5.17
N TYR A 48 19.52 15.36 4.53
CA TYR A 48 20.44 14.23 4.62
C TYR A 48 20.92 13.95 6.04
N ALA A 49 19.98 13.86 6.99
CA ALA A 49 20.26 13.70 8.41
C ALA A 49 20.90 12.34 8.77
N ASN A 50 20.81 11.36 7.86
CA ASN A 50 21.26 9.98 8.05
C ASN A 50 20.63 9.31 9.29
N LEU A 51 19.41 9.71 9.60
CA LEU A 51 18.56 9.11 10.63
C LEU A 51 17.54 8.21 9.97
N GLN A 52 17.22 7.09 10.64
CA GLN A 52 16.32 6.09 10.07
C GLN A 52 14.91 6.23 10.66
N PRO A 53 13.88 6.00 9.84
CA PRO A 53 12.52 5.83 10.33
C PRO A 53 12.45 4.56 11.18
N TRP A 54 12.32 4.71 12.51
CA TRP A 54 12.31 3.58 13.43
C TRP A 54 11.11 2.65 13.20
N GLN A 55 9.94 3.17 12.82
CA GLN A 55 8.74 2.36 12.59
C GLN A 55 8.94 1.42 11.40
N MET A 56 9.60 1.93 10.36
CA MET A 56 9.96 1.11 9.20
C MET A 56 11.00 0.06 9.58
N VAL A 57 12.08 0.44 10.27
CA VAL A 57 13.10 -0.52 10.72
C VAL A 57 12.47 -1.62 11.59
N ASP A 58 11.59 -1.25 12.50
CA ASP A 58 10.86 -2.18 13.38
C ASP A 58 10.02 -3.19 12.58
N MET A 59 9.20 -2.70 11.66
CA MET A 59 8.38 -3.55 10.79
C MET A 59 9.22 -4.53 9.96
N GLN A 60 10.31 -4.06 9.36
CA GLN A 60 11.18 -4.90 8.54
C GLN A 60 11.91 -5.97 9.36
N LEU A 61 12.31 -5.65 10.61
CA LEU A 61 12.94 -6.62 11.51
C LEU A 61 11.93 -7.66 12.01
N GLN A 62 10.70 -7.25 12.36
CA GLN A 62 9.62 -8.17 12.74
C GLN A 62 9.30 -9.14 11.59
N ALA A 63 9.24 -8.64 10.36
CA ALA A 63 9.00 -9.45 9.16
C ALA A 63 10.24 -10.22 8.66
N LYS A 64 11.40 -10.05 9.31
CA LYS A 64 12.70 -10.67 8.95
C LYS A 64 13.14 -10.40 7.51
N GLU A 65 12.85 -9.21 7.00
CA GLU A 65 13.08 -8.88 5.59
C GLU A 65 14.54 -8.91 5.18
N HIS A 66 15.47 -8.65 6.10
CA HIS A 66 16.92 -8.72 5.90
C HIS A 66 17.45 -10.14 5.58
N THR A 67 16.61 -11.18 5.75
CA THR A 67 16.90 -12.58 5.36
C THR A 67 16.05 -13.06 4.19
N PHE A 68 15.33 -12.17 3.51
CA PHE A 68 14.38 -12.54 2.47
C PHE A 68 15.03 -13.37 1.37
N VAL A 69 16.12 -12.88 0.76
CA VAL A 69 16.79 -13.51 -0.38
C VAL A 69 17.30 -14.91 -0.02
N GLU A 70 17.82 -15.07 1.20
CA GLU A 70 18.31 -16.37 1.70
C GLU A 70 17.15 -17.36 1.91
N ARG A 71 16.00 -16.88 2.40
CA ARG A 71 14.85 -17.72 2.71
C ARG A 71 14.07 -18.15 1.47
N THR A 72 13.90 -17.26 0.50
CA THR A 72 13.06 -17.53 -0.68
C THR A 72 13.88 -17.95 -1.89
N GLY A 73 15.16 -17.59 -1.96
CA GLY A 73 15.96 -17.70 -3.18
C GLY A 73 15.59 -16.67 -4.25
N ASP A 74 14.57 -15.86 -4.01
CA ASP A 74 14.10 -14.82 -4.92
C ASP A 74 14.78 -13.49 -4.61
N ALA A 75 15.35 -12.87 -5.65
CA ALA A 75 15.91 -11.53 -5.56
C ALA A 75 14.86 -10.42 -5.71
N GLU A 76 13.62 -10.77 -6.09
CA GLU A 76 12.55 -9.79 -6.37
C GLU A 76 11.79 -9.38 -5.10
N LEU A 77 12.39 -8.45 -4.37
CA LEU A 77 11.79 -7.82 -3.18
C LEU A 77 11.07 -6.51 -3.56
N TYR A 78 10.21 -6.01 -2.67
CA TYR A 78 9.52 -4.72 -2.91
C TYR A 78 10.48 -3.53 -2.88
N CYS A 79 11.61 -3.67 -2.20
CA CYS A 79 12.64 -2.65 -2.08
C CYS A 79 14.01 -3.31 -2.28
N ASP A 80 14.70 -2.88 -3.32
CA ASP A 80 16.08 -3.27 -3.64
C ASP A 80 16.94 -2.02 -3.86
N GLN A 81 18.20 -2.18 -4.26
CA GLN A 81 19.12 -1.08 -4.52
C GLN A 81 18.74 -0.20 -5.72
N GLN A 82 17.81 -0.61 -6.57
CA GLN A 82 17.44 0.07 -7.81
C GLN A 82 16.02 0.65 -7.75
N ARG A 83 15.09 -0.09 -7.14
CA ARG A 83 13.65 0.20 -7.16
C ARG A 83 13.00 -0.04 -5.81
N TRP A 84 12.09 0.87 -5.48
CA TRP A 84 11.19 0.73 -4.34
C TRP A 84 9.75 0.76 -4.85
N ARG A 85 9.16 -0.42 -4.95
CA ARG A 85 7.83 -0.68 -5.48
C ARG A 85 6.78 -0.53 -4.39
N PHE A 86 5.63 -0.01 -4.79
CA PHE A 86 4.53 0.25 -3.89
C PHE A 86 3.69 -1.01 -3.72
N GLU A 87 3.33 -1.30 -2.48
CA GLU A 87 2.42 -2.40 -2.20
C GLU A 87 1.01 -2.10 -2.72
N ASN A 88 0.33 -3.14 -3.20
CA ASN A 88 -1.02 -3.00 -3.70
C ASN A 88 -2.05 -2.90 -2.56
N PHE A 89 -2.23 -1.70 -2.03
CA PHE A 89 -3.31 -1.42 -1.09
C PHE A 89 -4.61 -1.06 -1.82
N ASN A 90 -5.33 -2.06 -2.33
CA ASN A 90 -6.64 -1.85 -2.93
C ASN A 90 -7.74 -1.85 -1.86
N LYS A 91 -8.62 -0.83 -1.83
CA LYS A 91 -9.77 -0.79 -0.93
C LYS A 91 -10.71 -2.00 -1.07
N LEU A 92 -10.71 -2.66 -2.24
CA LEU A 92 -11.45 -3.91 -2.46
C LEU A 92 -11.02 -5.01 -1.48
N LEU A 93 -9.76 -5.02 -1.03
CA LEU A 93 -9.27 -5.96 -0.02
C LEU A 93 -10.00 -5.82 1.31
N MET A 94 -10.45 -4.60 1.66
CA MET A 94 -11.25 -4.38 2.87
C MET A 94 -12.68 -4.94 2.75
N LEU A 95 -13.19 -5.17 1.54
CA LEU A 95 -14.52 -5.75 1.33
C LEU A 95 -14.52 -7.27 1.54
N ILE A 96 -13.40 -7.96 1.27
CA ILE A 96 -13.32 -9.42 1.35
C ILE A 96 -13.66 -9.96 2.75
N PRO A 97 -13.13 -9.41 3.87
CA PRO A 97 -13.55 -9.81 5.21
C PRO A 97 -15.06 -9.60 5.45
N GLY A 98 -15.62 -8.49 4.97
CA GLY A 98 -17.06 -8.22 5.06
C GLY A 98 -17.90 -9.24 4.30
N LEU A 99 -17.50 -9.59 3.08
CA LEU A 99 -18.14 -10.62 2.26
C LEU A 99 -18.01 -12.01 2.91
N LYS A 100 -16.86 -12.32 3.50
CA LYS A 100 -16.65 -13.54 4.28
C LYS A 100 -17.63 -13.63 5.46
N PHE A 101 -17.80 -12.54 6.22
CA PHE A 101 -18.75 -12.49 7.32
C PHE A 101 -20.20 -12.66 6.86
N ALA A 102 -20.58 -11.99 5.77
CA ALA A 102 -21.89 -12.17 5.18
C ALA A 102 -22.11 -13.63 4.74
N ALA A 103 -21.12 -14.25 4.10
CA ALA A 103 -21.20 -15.62 3.62
C ALA A 103 -21.20 -16.68 4.75
N LEU A 104 -20.52 -16.40 5.87
CA LEU A 104 -20.53 -17.28 7.04
C LEU A 104 -21.83 -17.20 7.82
N PHE A 105 -22.39 -15.99 8.01
CA PHE A 105 -23.47 -15.78 8.98
C PHE A 105 -24.78 -15.36 8.34
N ALA A 106 -24.80 -14.36 7.48
CA ALA A 106 -26.06 -13.80 6.99
C ALA A 106 -26.67 -14.65 5.87
N VAL A 107 -25.91 -14.93 4.82
CA VAL A 107 -26.40 -15.57 3.59
C VAL A 107 -26.99 -16.96 3.84
N PRO A 108 -26.36 -17.88 4.61
CA PRO A 108 -26.95 -19.20 4.83
C PRO A 108 -28.34 -19.12 5.46
N TRP A 109 -28.51 -18.29 6.48
CA TRP A 109 -29.79 -18.19 7.19
C TRP A 109 -30.84 -17.37 6.43
N ILE A 110 -30.43 -16.38 5.62
CA ILE A 110 -31.35 -15.68 4.70
C ILE A 110 -31.94 -16.67 3.68
N PHE A 111 -31.11 -17.50 3.05
CA PHE A 111 -31.58 -18.50 2.09
C PHE A 111 -32.35 -19.63 2.77
N TRP A 112 -31.97 -20.02 3.98
CA TRP A 112 -32.77 -20.93 4.80
C TRP A 112 -34.19 -20.39 5.07
N VAL A 113 -34.32 -19.11 5.45
CA VAL A 113 -35.62 -18.46 5.68
C VAL A 113 -36.45 -18.43 4.39
N MET A 114 -35.83 -18.18 3.24
CA MET A 114 -36.53 -18.21 1.96
C MET A 114 -37.03 -19.62 1.62
N VAL A 115 -36.22 -20.67 1.81
CA VAL A 115 -36.62 -22.05 1.51
C VAL A 115 -37.67 -22.56 2.48
N VAL A 116 -37.48 -22.40 3.79
CA VAL A 116 -38.46 -22.89 4.77
C VAL A 116 -39.73 -22.03 4.76
N GLY A 117 -39.59 -20.72 4.57
CA GLY A 117 -40.72 -19.79 4.52
C GLY A 117 -41.66 -20.03 3.35
N THR A 118 -41.11 -20.32 2.16
CA THR A 118 -41.92 -20.66 0.97
C THR A 118 -42.72 -21.94 1.21
N VAL A 119 -42.06 -23.03 1.61
CA VAL A 119 -42.71 -24.32 1.88
C VAL A 119 -43.78 -24.20 2.97
N LEU A 120 -43.49 -23.48 4.05
CA LEU A 120 -44.46 -23.28 5.14
C LEU A 120 -45.66 -22.44 4.71
N SER A 121 -45.43 -21.43 3.85
CA SER A 121 -46.49 -20.57 3.32
C SER A 121 -47.44 -21.30 2.36
N GLU A 122 -46.95 -22.30 1.63
CA GLU A 122 -47.78 -23.15 0.78
C GLU A 122 -48.63 -24.12 1.60
N GLY A 123 -48.09 -24.67 2.70
CA GLY A 123 -48.81 -25.63 3.55
C GLY A 123 -49.87 -25.01 4.48
N ILE A 124 -49.59 -23.84 5.05
CA ILE A 124 -50.43 -23.21 6.11
C ILE A 124 -51.16 -21.96 5.60
N GLY A 125 -50.81 -21.47 4.42
CA GLY A 125 -51.33 -20.23 3.84
C GLY A 125 -50.49 -19.00 4.24
N LYS A 126 -50.52 -17.97 3.38
CA LYS A 126 -49.76 -16.73 3.57
C LYS A 126 -50.38 -15.90 4.70
N SER A 127 -49.72 -15.87 5.86
CA SER A 127 -50.10 -15.04 7.01
C SER A 127 -48.87 -14.38 7.63
N LEU A 128 -49.08 -13.20 8.25
CA LEU A 128 -48.06 -12.49 9.00
C LEU A 128 -47.46 -13.36 10.13
N THR A 129 -48.27 -14.25 10.71
CA THR A 129 -47.84 -15.20 11.75
C THR A 129 -46.85 -16.23 11.20
N VAL A 130 -47.11 -16.77 10.00
CA VAL A 130 -46.24 -17.75 9.32
C VAL A 130 -44.91 -17.12 8.93
N ALA A 131 -44.92 -15.87 8.44
CA ALA A 131 -43.69 -15.14 8.14
C ALA A 131 -42.84 -14.90 9.41
N SER A 132 -43.49 -14.53 10.52
CA SER A 132 -42.80 -14.27 11.80
C SER A 132 -42.17 -15.54 12.37
N LEU A 133 -42.83 -16.69 12.21
CA LEU A 133 -42.35 -18.00 12.67
C LEU A 133 -41.07 -18.48 11.99
N VAL A 134 -40.70 -17.95 10.82
CA VAL A 134 -39.48 -18.35 10.10
C VAL A 134 -38.41 -17.28 10.17
N VAL A 135 -38.80 -16.00 10.02
CA VAL A 135 -37.85 -14.88 10.03
C VAL A 135 -37.18 -14.71 11.41
N ILE A 136 -37.94 -14.83 12.51
CA ILE A 136 -37.39 -14.67 13.87
C ILE A 136 -36.33 -15.75 14.16
N PRO A 137 -36.60 -17.06 13.95
CA PRO A 137 -35.56 -18.08 14.08
C PRO A 137 -34.36 -17.84 13.16
N GLY A 138 -34.58 -17.44 11.90
CA GLY A 138 -33.48 -17.13 10.98
C GLY A 138 -32.53 -16.06 11.51
N LEU A 139 -33.07 -14.95 12.02
CA LEU A 139 -32.27 -13.88 12.63
C LEU A 139 -31.54 -14.35 13.90
N LEU A 140 -32.19 -15.16 14.74
CA LEU A 140 -31.55 -15.75 15.91
C LEU A 140 -30.38 -16.66 15.52
N MET A 141 -30.55 -17.46 14.46
CA MET A 141 -29.53 -18.39 14.00
C MET A 141 -28.30 -17.68 13.45
N ILE A 142 -28.43 -16.49 12.85
CA ILE A 142 -27.29 -15.62 12.48
C ILE A 142 -26.46 -15.29 13.74
N GLY A 143 -27.11 -14.87 14.82
CA GLY A 143 -26.45 -14.55 16.08
C GLY A 143 -25.78 -15.77 16.72
N VAL A 144 -26.45 -16.92 16.72
CA VAL A 144 -25.91 -18.19 17.22
C VAL A 144 -24.69 -18.62 16.40
N SER A 145 -24.71 -18.45 15.07
CA SER A 145 -23.57 -18.79 14.22
C SER A 145 -22.35 -17.92 14.51
N GLY A 146 -22.55 -16.62 14.74
CA GLY A 146 -21.47 -15.74 15.19
C GLY A 146 -20.87 -16.18 16.54
N TRP A 147 -21.74 -16.54 17.50
CA TRP A 147 -21.30 -17.03 18.81
C TRP A 147 -20.55 -18.36 18.75
N LEU A 148 -21.02 -19.33 17.95
CA LEU A 148 -20.36 -20.62 17.81
C LEU A 148 -19.00 -20.51 17.11
N TYR A 149 -18.91 -19.65 16.08
CA TYR A 149 -17.67 -19.44 15.34
C TYR A 149 -16.57 -18.80 16.19
N TRP A 150 -16.89 -17.75 16.97
CA TRP A 150 -15.91 -17.06 17.81
C TRP A 150 -15.69 -17.71 19.18
N GLY A 151 -16.76 -18.17 19.84
CA GLY A 151 -16.73 -18.56 21.24
C GLY A 151 -16.50 -20.05 21.50
N LYS A 152 -16.69 -20.91 20.49
CA LYS A 152 -16.60 -22.37 20.65
C LYS A 152 -15.58 -23.01 19.72
N SER A 153 -15.96 -23.26 18.47
CA SER A 153 -15.15 -23.98 17.49
C SER A 153 -15.81 -23.90 16.12
N LEU A 154 -14.97 -23.90 15.06
CA LEU A 154 -15.43 -24.07 13.69
C LEU A 154 -16.30 -25.32 13.50
N LYS A 155 -16.01 -26.42 14.21
CA LYS A 155 -16.81 -27.66 14.13
C LYS A 155 -18.26 -27.45 14.58
N SER A 156 -18.46 -26.72 15.66
CA SER A 156 -19.80 -26.45 16.20
C SER A 156 -20.62 -25.57 15.25
N TYR A 157 -19.98 -24.57 14.64
CA TYR A 157 -20.58 -23.75 13.58
C TYR A 157 -20.99 -24.62 12.38
N LEU A 158 -20.09 -25.48 11.89
CA LEU A 158 -20.39 -26.35 10.74
C LEU A 158 -21.53 -27.33 11.02
N ILE A 159 -21.65 -27.85 12.25
CA ILE A 159 -22.79 -28.69 12.65
C ILE A 159 -24.10 -27.89 12.59
N GLN A 160 -24.12 -26.68 13.15
CA GLN A 160 -25.32 -25.83 13.16
C GLN A 160 -25.78 -25.50 11.73
N VAL A 161 -24.88 -24.98 10.90
CA VAL A 161 -25.23 -24.57 9.54
C VAL A 161 -25.47 -25.77 8.64
N GLY A 162 -24.77 -26.90 8.87
CA GLY A 162 -25.03 -28.17 8.21
C GLY A 162 -26.43 -28.73 8.53
N ALA A 163 -26.88 -28.62 9.79
CA ALA A 163 -28.26 -28.95 10.16
C ALA A 163 -29.27 -28.01 9.47
N GLY A 164 -28.98 -26.70 9.40
CA GLY A 164 -29.78 -25.74 8.61
C GLY A 164 -29.90 -26.16 7.14
N LEU A 165 -28.79 -26.45 6.48
CA LEU A 165 -28.77 -26.94 5.10
C LEU A 165 -29.54 -28.26 4.92
N ALA A 166 -29.38 -29.21 5.84
CA ALA A 166 -30.13 -30.47 5.80
C ALA A 166 -31.64 -30.25 5.92
N THR A 167 -32.08 -29.37 6.83
CA THR A 167 -33.51 -29.04 6.95
C THR A 167 -34.06 -28.36 5.70
N ALA A 168 -33.31 -27.43 5.09
CA ALA A 168 -33.73 -26.81 3.83
C ALA A 168 -33.84 -27.83 2.69
N LEU A 169 -32.87 -28.73 2.55
CA LEU A 169 -32.91 -29.81 1.54
C LEU A 169 -34.10 -30.74 1.76
N LEU A 170 -34.41 -31.09 3.01
CA LEU A 170 -35.59 -31.89 3.35
C LEU A 170 -36.89 -31.13 3.04
N SER A 171 -36.96 -29.83 3.33
CA SER A 171 -38.11 -28.98 2.97
C SER A 171 -38.30 -28.91 1.46
N THR A 172 -37.23 -28.75 0.68
CA THR A 172 -37.28 -28.78 -0.79
C THR A 172 -37.73 -30.15 -1.31
N ALA A 173 -37.21 -31.25 -0.77
CA ALA A 173 -37.60 -32.59 -1.17
C ALA A 173 -39.08 -32.89 -0.84
N PHE A 174 -39.56 -32.41 0.32
CA PHE A 174 -40.96 -32.51 0.70
C PHE A 174 -41.86 -31.74 -0.28
N ASN A 175 -41.50 -30.48 -0.57
CA ASN A 175 -42.23 -29.64 -1.53
C ASN A 175 -42.27 -30.27 -2.92
N TYR A 176 -41.15 -30.83 -3.37
CA TYR A 176 -41.05 -31.58 -4.63
C TYR A 176 -42.07 -32.73 -4.68
N SER A 177 -42.21 -33.47 -3.58
CA SER A 177 -43.13 -34.60 -3.49
C SER A 177 -44.61 -34.19 -3.45
N THR A 178 -44.94 -32.99 -2.97
CA THR A 178 -46.35 -32.56 -2.79
C THR A 178 -46.86 -31.66 -3.92
N SER A 179 -46.02 -30.77 -4.42
CA SER A 179 -46.41 -29.65 -5.29
C SER A 179 -45.81 -29.74 -6.71
N GLY A 180 -44.89 -30.68 -6.96
CA GLY A 180 -44.18 -30.82 -8.23
C GLY A 180 -42.81 -30.13 -8.25
N TYR A 181 -42.15 -30.09 -9.42
CA TYR A 181 -40.78 -29.58 -9.55
C TYR A 181 -40.70 -28.05 -9.48
N ASP A 182 -40.06 -27.53 -8.43
CA ASP A 182 -39.58 -26.16 -8.35
C ASP A 182 -38.04 -26.14 -8.33
N SER A 183 -37.44 -25.76 -9.46
CA SER A 183 -35.98 -25.63 -9.59
C SER A 183 -35.40 -24.58 -8.65
N ASP A 184 -36.20 -23.59 -8.24
CA ASP A 184 -35.70 -22.39 -7.59
C ASP A 184 -35.30 -22.70 -6.15
N LEU A 185 -36.07 -23.53 -5.44
CA LEU A 185 -35.75 -23.97 -4.08
C LEU A 185 -34.44 -24.78 -3.98
N LEU A 186 -34.17 -25.62 -4.99
CA LEU A 186 -32.93 -26.37 -5.07
C LEU A 186 -31.73 -25.43 -5.32
N TRP A 187 -31.89 -24.44 -6.20
CA TRP A 187 -30.89 -23.41 -6.41
C TRP A 187 -30.60 -22.61 -5.13
N MET A 188 -31.62 -22.28 -4.33
CA MET A 188 -31.43 -21.61 -3.04
C MET A 188 -30.60 -22.45 -2.06
N CYS A 189 -30.84 -23.77 -1.99
CA CYS A 189 -30.00 -24.69 -1.20
C CYS A 189 -28.56 -24.74 -1.73
N GLY A 190 -28.39 -24.72 -3.06
CA GLY A 190 -27.08 -24.62 -3.71
C GLY A 190 -26.33 -23.34 -3.35
N VAL A 191 -27.00 -22.18 -3.37
CA VAL A 191 -26.42 -20.89 -2.97
C VAL A 191 -26.03 -20.91 -1.48
N MET A 192 -26.86 -21.49 -0.62
CA MET A 192 -26.52 -21.66 0.80
C MET A 192 -25.26 -22.54 0.97
N ALA A 193 -25.18 -23.69 0.31
CA ALA A 193 -24.00 -24.55 0.37
C ALA A 193 -22.73 -23.84 -0.15
N LEU A 194 -22.84 -23.15 -1.28
CA LEU A 194 -21.75 -22.35 -1.85
C LEU A 194 -21.31 -21.23 -0.91
N SER A 195 -22.25 -20.54 -0.26
CA SER A 195 -21.98 -19.50 0.72
C SER A 195 -21.13 -20.00 1.88
N ILE A 196 -21.47 -21.17 2.43
CA ILE A 196 -20.72 -21.79 3.53
C ILE A 196 -19.30 -22.12 3.07
N PHE A 197 -19.16 -22.75 1.90
CA PHE A 197 -17.85 -23.05 1.32
C PHE A 197 -17.01 -21.78 1.11
N MET A 198 -17.62 -20.74 0.54
CA MET A 198 -16.97 -19.46 0.30
C MET A 198 -16.57 -18.76 1.61
N GLY A 199 -17.41 -18.82 2.65
CA GLY A 199 -17.11 -18.25 3.95
C GLY A 199 -15.99 -18.97 4.70
N VAL A 200 -15.92 -20.30 4.61
CA VAL A 200 -14.94 -21.11 5.35
C VAL A 200 -13.57 -21.14 4.67
N VAL A 201 -13.54 -21.24 3.33
CA VAL A 201 -12.28 -21.38 2.57
C VAL A 201 -12.20 -20.41 1.40
N GLY A 202 -13.29 -20.22 0.66
CA GLY A 202 -13.22 -19.54 -0.63
C GLY A 202 -12.70 -18.09 -0.57
N PHE A 203 -13.17 -17.27 0.36
CA PHE A 203 -12.70 -15.88 0.49
C PHE A 203 -11.25 -15.78 0.99
N ASP A 204 -10.81 -16.69 1.86
CA ASP A 204 -9.41 -16.73 2.29
C ASP A 204 -8.50 -17.14 1.13
N PHE A 205 -8.93 -18.14 0.34
CA PHE A 205 -8.23 -18.56 -0.86
C PHE A 205 -8.17 -17.46 -1.92
N LEU A 206 -9.29 -16.78 -2.18
CA LEU A 206 -9.34 -15.66 -3.13
C LEU A 206 -8.46 -14.49 -2.67
N LEU A 207 -8.42 -14.22 -1.37
CA LEU A 207 -7.55 -13.20 -0.79
C LEU A 207 -6.08 -13.57 -0.97
N ASP A 208 -5.68 -14.79 -0.62
CA ASP A 208 -4.31 -15.30 -0.81
C ASP A 208 -3.91 -15.28 -2.29
N LEU A 209 -4.78 -15.75 -3.19
CA LEU A 209 -4.56 -15.72 -4.62
C LEU A 209 -4.39 -14.28 -5.15
N TYR A 210 -5.24 -13.35 -4.71
CA TYR A 210 -5.14 -11.95 -5.10
C TYR A 210 -3.82 -11.33 -4.64
N LEU A 211 -3.42 -11.55 -3.38
CA LEU A 211 -2.19 -10.98 -2.82
C LEU A 211 -0.94 -11.52 -3.51
N ARG A 212 -0.97 -12.79 -3.96
CA ARG A 212 0.13 -13.38 -4.74
C ARG A 212 0.20 -12.83 -6.16
N LEU A 213 -0.94 -12.69 -6.84
CA LEU A 213 -0.99 -12.22 -8.22
C LEU A 213 -0.76 -10.72 -8.36
N PHE A 214 -1.25 -9.94 -7.39
CA PHE A 214 -1.23 -8.49 -7.43
C PHE A 214 -0.47 -7.90 -6.25
N LYS A 215 0.77 -8.35 -6.06
CA LYS A 215 1.66 -7.88 -4.97
C LYS A 215 1.95 -6.38 -5.04
N TYR A 216 2.16 -5.87 -6.25
CA TYR A 216 2.51 -4.46 -6.51
C TYR A 216 1.40 -3.76 -7.29
N ASP A 217 1.16 -2.48 -7.01
CA ASP A 217 0.17 -1.69 -7.78
C ASP A 217 0.70 -1.19 -9.14
N GLY A 218 1.99 -1.41 -9.41
CA GLY A 218 2.69 -0.93 -10.61
C GLY A 218 3.33 0.46 -10.44
N SER A 219 3.21 1.06 -9.25
CA SER A 219 3.92 2.28 -8.88
C SER A 219 5.27 1.94 -8.27
N GLU A 220 6.29 2.73 -8.60
CA GLU A 220 7.65 2.55 -8.08
C GLU A 220 8.42 3.87 -8.03
N PHE A 221 9.32 3.96 -7.06
CA PHE A 221 10.44 4.89 -7.08
C PHE A 221 11.64 4.16 -7.69
N ASN A 222 12.22 4.71 -8.75
CA ASN A 222 13.36 4.09 -9.42
C ASN A 222 14.61 4.96 -9.22
N ARG A 223 15.55 4.50 -8.39
CA ARG A 223 16.81 5.19 -8.09
C ARG A 223 17.69 5.28 -9.34
N GLN A 224 17.73 4.24 -10.18
CA GLN A 224 18.58 4.24 -11.38
C GLN A 224 18.15 5.27 -12.42
N THR A 225 16.84 5.44 -12.58
CA THR A 225 16.29 6.40 -13.53
C THR A 225 16.02 7.76 -12.91
N GLY A 226 15.94 7.86 -11.59
CA GLY A 226 15.46 9.06 -10.88
C GLY A 226 13.98 9.35 -11.09
N MET A 227 13.22 8.40 -11.65
CA MET A 227 11.83 8.59 -12.02
C MET A 227 10.89 8.00 -10.96
N VAL A 228 9.75 8.65 -10.80
CA VAL A 228 8.61 8.16 -10.03
C VAL A 228 7.56 7.70 -11.01
N THR A 229 7.20 6.42 -10.96
CA THR A 229 6.11 5.83 -11.76
C THR A 229 4.92 5.61 -10.86
N ILE A 230 3.75 6.09 -11.27
CA ILE A 230 2.48 5.94 -10.55
C ILE A 230 1.47 5.27 -11.46
N ALA A 231 1.04 4.08 -11.08
CA ALA A 231 0.01 3.36 -11.81
C ALA A 231 -1.33 4.08 -11.68
N ARG A 232 -2.05 4.18 -12.81
CA ARG A 232 -3.38 4.81 -12.88
C ARG A 232 -4.37 3.80 -13.42
N ARG A 233 -5.54 3.71 -12.78
CA ARG A 233 -6.60 2.80 -13.22
C ARG A 233 -7.11 3.23 -14.60
N PHE A 234 -7.08 2.30 -15.57
CA PHE A 234 -7.55 2.51 -16.95
C PHE A 234 -6.88 3.66 -17.72
N ARG A 235 -5.70 4.11 -17.29
CA ARG A 235 -4.91 5.14 -17.97
C ARG A 235 -3.45 4.73 -18.00
N LYS A 236 -2.65 5.35 -18.87
CA LYS A 236 -1.20 5.16 -18.85
C LYS A 236 -0.63 5.58 -17.49
N PRO A 237 0.40 4.89 -16.97
CA PRO A 237 1.09 5.30 -15.76
C PRO A 237 1.60 6.74 -15.88
N PHE A 238 1.61 7.47 -14.76
CA PHE A 238 2.23 8.77 -14.69
C PHE A 238 3.68 8.62 -14.25
N VAL A 239 4.59 9.13 -15.06
CA VAL A 239 6.03 9.02 -14.88
C VAL A 239 6.61 10.42 -14.86
N ALA A 240 7.34 10.80 -13.82
CA ALA A 240 7.99 12.10 -13.72
C ALA A 240 9.26 12.01 -12.86
N PRO A 241 10.27 12.88 -13.07
CA PRO A 241 11.46 12.93 -12.22
C PRO A 241 11.12 13.21 -10.76
N PHE A 242 11.83 12.56 -9.83
CA PHE A 242 11.56 12.64 -8.39
C PHE A 242 11.65 14.06 -7.81
N TYR A 243 12.60 14.84 -8.30
CA TYR A 243 12.81 16.22 -7.84
C TYR A 243 11.71 17.22 -8.30
N GLU A 244 10.78 16.79 -9.16
CA GLU A 244 9.57 17.56 -9.56
C GLU A 244 8.41 17.42 -8.56
N PHE A 245 8.57 16.60 -7.51
CA PHE A 245 7.58 16.41 -6.47
C PHE A 245 7.91 17.23 -5.22
N ASP A 246 6.90 17.86 -4.62
CA ASP A 246 7.00 18.48 -3.31
C ASP A 246 6.37 17.59 -2.26
N ALA A 247 7.10 17.36 -1.17
CA ALA A 247 6.62 16.56 -0.06
C ALA A 247 5.84 17.43 0.94
N THR A 248 4.73 16.91 1.43
CA THR A 248 3.97 17.50 2.53
C THR A 248 3.60 16.44 3.55
N MET A 249 3.70 16.80 4.81
CA MET A 249 3.23 16.02 5.94
C MET A 249 1.82 16.48 6.32
N GLU A 250 0.85 15.58 6.40
CA GLU A 250 -0.53 15.89 6.77
C GLU A 250 -0.98 15.07 7.98
N PHE A 251 -1.60 15.74 8.96
CA PHE A 251 -2.21 15.06 10.09
C PHE A 251 -3.52 14.39 9.68
N ARG A 252 -3.60 13.06 9.87
CA ARG A 252 -4.77 12.25 9.56
C ARG A 252 -5.42 11.80 10.87
N PRO A 253 -6.61 12.34 11.21
CA PRO A 253 -7.35 11.85 12.36
C PRO A 253 -7.89 10.45 12.05
N GLY A 254 -7.66 9.53 12.96
CA GLY A 254 -8.25 8.21 12.97
C GLY A 254 -9.65 8.22 13.61
N PRO A 255 -10.45 7.15 13.41
CA PRO A 255 -11.83 7.10 13.86
C PRO A 255 -12.03 7.21 15.38
N HIS A 256 -11.03 6.85 16.18
CA HIS A 256 -11.10 6.78 17.65
C HIS A 256 -10.29 7.89 18.34
N GLY A 257 -10.02 9.00 17.66
CA GLY A 257 -9.20 10.09 18.20
C GLY A 257 -7.69 9.80 18.24
N SER A 258 -7.27 8.57 17.93
CA SER A 258 -5.90 8.29 17.49
C SER A 258 -5.67 8.96 16.14
N GLY A 259 -4.45 9.37 15.84
CA GLY A 259 -4.12 9.99 14.57
C GLY A 259 -2.62 10.11 14.44
N GLY A 260 -2.16 10.34 13.23
CA GLY A 260 -0.75 10.64 13.02
C GLY A 260 -0.50 11.19 11.64
N MET A 261 0.76 11.41 11.37
CA MET A 261 1.23 12.05 10.17
C MET A 261 1.27 11.06 9.02
N ALA A 262 0.93 11.54 7.83
CA ALA A 262 1.12 10.83 6.59
C ALA A 262 1.75 11.74 5.55
N LEU A 263 2.57 11.16 4.69
CA LEU A 263 3.28 11.91 3.66
C LEU A 263 2.53 11.87 2.33
N TRP A 264 2.55 13.02 1.68
CA TRP A 264 2.06 13.21 0.33
C TRP A 264 3.17 13.76 -0.54
N LEU A 265 3.24 13.32 -1.79
CA LEU A 265 4.05 13.93 -2.83
C LEU A 265 3.15 14.61 -3.85
N HIS A 266 3.43 15.85 -4.18
CA HIS A 266 2.65 16.66 -5.10
C HIS A 266 3.51 17.05 -6.30
N HIS A 267 3.10 16.67 -7.49
CA HIS A 267 3.81 17.08 -8.70
C HIS A 267 3.64 18.59 -8.95
N ARG A 268 4.72 19.32 -9.25
CA ARG A 268 4.68 20.79 -9.36
C ARG A 268 3.93 21.34 -10.57
N TYR A 269 3.87 20.56 -11.66
CA TYR A 269 3.42 21.06 -12.96
C TYR A 269 2.14 20.39 -13.48
N ALA A 270 1.68 19.33 -12.82
CA ALA A 270 0.54 18.53 -13.25
C ALA A 270 -0.30 18.14 -12.04
N ASP A 271 -1.58 17.89 -12.25
CA ASP A 271 -2.50 17.46 -11.21
C ASP A 271 -2.25 15.97 -10.90
N CYS A 272 -1.22 15.72 -10.09
CA CYS A 272 -0.82 14.41 -9.65
C CYS A 272 -0.32 14.48 -8.21
N GLU A 273 -1.05 13.83 -7.31
CA GLU A 273 -0.67 13.65 -5.91
C GLU A 273 -0.53 12.17 -5.56
N ILE A 274 0.39 11.87 -4.65
CA ILE A 274 0.71 10.50 -4.24
C ILE A 274 0.62 10.43 -2.73
N PHE A 275 -0.28 9.60 -2.22
CA PHE A 275 -0.35 9.27 -0.81
C PHE A 275 0.58 8.10 -0.49
N LEU A 276 1.57 8.32 0.38
CA LEU A 276 2.55 7.29 0.75
C LEU A 276 2.10 6.39 1.92
N GLY A 277 1.13 6.87 2.72
CA GLY A 277 0.61 6.13 3.86
C GLY A 277 -0.12 4.85 3.45
N GLY A 278 0.23 3.73 4.10
CA GLY A 278 -0.33 2.41 3.79
C GLY A 278 0.19 1.79 2.48
N LYS A 279 1.03 2.50 1.72
CA LYS A 279 1.71 1.97 0.52
C LYS A 279 3.21 1.75 0.73
N MET A 280 3.84 2.68 1.45
CA MET A 280 5.29 2.72 1.65
C MET A 280 5.66 2.82 3.12
N HIS A 281 4.87 3.55 3.91
CA HIS A 281 5.07 3.67 5.35
C HIS A 281 3.76 3.39 6.10
N PRO A 282 3.81 2.98 7.37
CA PRO A 282 2.61 2.74 8.15
C PRO A 282 1.78 4.02 8.35
N LEU A 283 0.48 3.85 8.53
CA LEU A 283 -0.38 4.97 8.94
C LEU A 283 -0.05 5.36 10.38
N GLY A 284 -0.06 6.66 10.67
CA GLY A 284 0.08 7.16 12.03
C GLY A 284 1.52 7.45 12.46
N LEU A 285 2.35 8.01 11.59
CA LEU A 285 3.71 8.41 11.96
C LEU A 285 3.68 9.54 13.00
N THR A 286 4.68 9.62 13.87
CA THR A 286 4.94 10.88 14.58
C THR A 286 5.52 11.92 13.61
N PRO A 287 5.47 13.22 13.92
CA PRO A 287 6.07 14.24 13.05
C PRO A 287 7.54 13.99 12.73
N GLU A 288 8.34 13.62 13.73
CA GLU A 288 9.77 13.36 13.60
C GLU A 288 10.03 12.10 12.75
N GLU A 289 9.15 11.11 12.87
CA GLU A 289 9.22 9.89 12.08
C GLU A 289 8.85 10.13 10.62
N ALA A 290 7.85 10.97 10.34
CA ALA A 290 7.54 11.40 8.98
C ALA A 290 8.71 12.17 8.34
N LEU A 291 9.42 12.98 9.14
CA LEU A 291 10.61 13.69 8.70
C LEU A 291 11.79 12.74 8.42
N ALA A 292 12.02 11.76 9.31
CA ALA A 292 13.04 10.73 9.11
C ALA A 292 12.73 9.83 7.90
N PHE A 293 11.46 9.50 7.66
CA PHE A 293 11.06 8.76 6.47
C PHE A 293 11.27 9.59 5.20
N TRP A 294 10.92 10.87 5.20
CA TRP A 294 11.17 11.75 4.05
C TRP A 294 12.67 11.89 3.74
N ASP A 295 13.51 12.01 4.76
CA ASP A 295 14.98 11.99 4.61
C ASP A 295 15.48 10.65 4.05
N CYS A 296 14.95 9.53 4.56
CA CYS A 296 15.25 8.19 4.07
C CYS A 296 14.88 8.01 2.60
N LEU A 297 13.70 8.48 2.18
CA LEU A 297 13.26 8.41 0.79
C LEU A 297 14.14 9.27 -0.13
N GLN A 298 14.52 10.48 0.31
CA GLN A 298 15.47 11.30 -0.43
C GLN A 298 16.83 10.62 -0.59
N ARG A 299 17.41 10.08 0.49
CA ARG A 299 18.67 9.31 0.44
C ARG A 299 18.57 8.08 -0.47
N TYR A 300 17.43 7.39 -0.43
CA TYR A 300 17.18 6.26 -1.31
C TYR A 300 17.17 6.66 -2.79
N MET A 301 16.61 7.82 -3.14
CA MET A 301 16.57 8.27 -4.54
C MET A 301 17.83 8.98 -5.01
N ASP A 302 18.59 9.57 -4.09
CA ASP A 302 19.78 10.36 -4.40
C ASP A 302 21.00 9.47 -4.65
N VAL A 303 21.45 9.43 -5.91
CA VAL A 303 22.60 8.61 -6.31
C VAL A 303 23.93 9.15 -5.78
N SER A 304 23.99 10.40 -5.32
CA SER A 304 25.18 10.95 -4.64
C SER A 304 25.31 10.48 -3.18
N GLN A 305 24.23 9.93 -2.62
CA GLN A 305 24.18 9.47 -1.22
C GLN A 305 24.19 7.93 -1.16
N PRO A 306 24.79 7.34 -0.11
CA PRO A 306 24.65 5.91 0.12
C PRO A 306 23.20 5.55 0.45
N LEU A 307 22.79 4.31 0.12
CA LEU A 307 21.48 3.79 0.46
C LEU A 307 21.19 3.94 1.97
N PRO A 308 19.94 4.16 2.37
CA PRO A 308 19.59 4.31 3.77
C PRO A 308 19.82 3.01 4.57
N GLU A 309 20.04 3.15 5.88
CA GLU A 309 20.20 2.00 6.79
C GLU A 309 18.84 1.38 7.10
N LEU A 310 18.28 0.65 6.13
CA LEU A 310 17.09 -0.16 6.30
C LEU A 310 17.48 -1.64 6.33
N PRO A 311 16.90 -2.46 7.25
CA PRO A 311 17.12 -3.90 7.26
C PRO A 311 16.92 -4.58 5.91
N VAL A 312 15.87 -4.20 5.16
CA VAL A 312 15.55 -4.77 3.85
C VAL A 312 16.71 -4.58 2.85
N LEU A 313 17.36 -3.42 2.88
CA LEU A 313 18.39 -3.02 1.93
C LEU A 313 19.76 -3.65 2.22
N GLU A 314 20.01 -4.17 3.43
CA GLU A 314 21.31 -4.75 3.81
C GLU A 314 21.83 -5.78 2.80
N GLN A 315 20.92 -6.59 2.27
CA GLN A 315 21.19 -7.65 1.30
C GLN A 315 21.71 -7.12 -0.04
N PHE A 316 21.41 -5.86 -0.36
CA PHE A 316 21.65 -5.27 -1.66
C PHE A 316 22.71 -4.16 -1.65
N ARG A 317 23.19 -3.74 -0.47
CA ARG A 317 24.11 -2.60 -0.35
C ARG A 317 25.40 -2.73 -1.15
N HIS A 318 25.94 -3.93 -1.24
CA HIS A 318 27.16 -4.22 -2.00
C HIS A 318 26.98 -4.10 -3.52
N LEU A 319 25.73 -4.05 -4.01
CA LEU A 319 25.39 -3.91 -5.43
C LEU A 319 25.29 -2.44 -5.86
N ASP A 320 25.16 -1.50 -4.91
CA ASP A 320 25.17 -0.06 -5.18
C ASP A 320 26.61 0.47 -4.97
N PRO A 321 27.27 1.03 -6.00
CA PRO A 321 28.70 1.37 -5.95
C PRO A 321 29.00 2.50 -4.96
N VAL A 322 28.11 3.48 -4.84
CA VAL A 322 28.26 4.62 -3.91
C VAL A 322 28.13 4.13 -2.47
N THR A 323 27.18 3.23 -2.23
CA THR A 323 26.97 2.58 -0.94
C THR A 323 28.11 1.66 -0.58
N ALA A 324 28.58 0.82 -1.51
CA ALA A 324 29.69 -0.11 -1.28
C ALA A 324 30.98 0.63 -0.92
N GLU A 325 31.28 1.74 -1.61
CA GLU A 325 32.44 2.57 -1.30
C GLU A 325 32.28 3.27 0.06
N HIS A 326 31.09 3.81 0.35
CA HIS A 326 30.80 4.41 1.65
C HIS A 326 30.93 3.41 2.80
N ASP A 327 30.41 2.18 2.63
CA ASP A 327 30.47 1.11 3.63
C ASP A 327 31.93 0.67 3.86
N ARG A 328 32.75 0.60 2.79
CA ARG A 328 34.19 0.31 2.86
C ARG A 328 34.95 1.39 3.64
N GLN A 329 34.66 2.66 3.39
CA GLN A 329 35.30 3.79 4.07
C GLN A 329 34.90 3.89 5.55
N SER A 330 33.61 3.73 5.83
CA SER A 330 33.05 3.78 7.19
C SER A 330 33.31 2.51 8.01
N LYS A 331 33.82 1.44 7.38
CA LYS A 331 33.98 0.11 7.98
C LYS A 331 32.67 -0.41 8.59
N ARG A 332 31.56 -0.16 7.90
CA ARG A 332 30.23 -0.61 8.31
C ARG A 332 30.18 -2.14 8.30
N ASP A 333 29.61 -2.72 9.36
CA ASP A 333 29.39 -4.17 9.45
C ASP A 333 28.37 -4.63 8.38
N PRO A 334 28.76 -5.50 7.42
CA PRO A 334 27.86 -5.99 6.38
C PRO A 334 26.68 -6.82 6.90
N ARG A 335 26.77 -7.34 8.13
CA ARG A 335 25.74 -8.18 8.76
C ARG A 335 25.05 -7.48 9.93
N ARG A 336 25.17 -6.15 10.02
CA ARG A 336 24.63 -5.33 11.11
C ARG A 336 23.19 -5.68 11.47
N TRP A 337 22.28 -5.73 10.49
CA TRP A 337 20.87 -6.02 10.70
C TRP A 337 20.60 -7.52 10.81
N ARG A 338 21.33 -8.33 10.04
CA ARG A 338 21.25 -9.80 10.06
C ARG A 338 21.60 -10.41 11.41
N ASP A 339 22.61 -9.87 12.06
CA ASP A 339 23.08 -10.33 13.35
C ASP A 339 22.39 -9.56 14.52
N MET A 340 21.47 -8.63 14.21
CA MET A 340 20.67 -7.92 15.22
C MET A 340 19.40 -8.71 15.59
N PRO A 341 19.33 -9.34 16.77
CA PRO A 341 18.11 -10.01 17.19
C PRO A 341 17.01 -8.99 17.47
N TYR A 342 15.78 -9.29 17.05
CA TYR A 342 14.63 -8.40 17.22
C TYR A 342 14.46 -7.90 18.67
N ARG A 343 14.68 -8.76 19.68
CA ARG A 343 14.62 -8.35 21.10
C ARG A 343 15.64 -7.27 21.47
N ALA A 344 16.82 -7.26 20.85
CA ALA A 344 17.82 -6.21 21.11
C ALA A 344 17.44 -4.90 20.41
N TRP A 345 16.80 -4.98 19.24
CA TRP A 345 16.18 -3.81 18.61
C TRP A 345 15.07 -3.24 19.49
N GLU A 346 14.08 -4.04 19.86
CA GLU A 346 12.94 -3.64 20.70
C GLU A 346 13.40 -3.05 22.05
N GLY A 347 14.37 -3.68 22.71
CA GLY A 347 14.84 -3.23 24.03
C GLY A 347 15.78 -2.03 24.02
N ARG A 348 16.51 -1.77 22.92
CA ARG A 348 17.53 -0.70 22.87
C ARG A 348 17.52 0.09 21.57
N GLY A 349 17.60 -0.57 20.41
CA GLY A 349 17.71 0.09 19.12
C GLY A 349 16.53 1.01 18.78
N GLN A 350 15.31 0.56 19.07
CA GLN A 350 14.08 1.30 18.88
C GLN A 350 14.04 2.57 19.76
N PRO A 351 14.12 2.51 21.10
CA PRO A 351 14.06 3.73 21.93
C PRO A 351 15.23 4.69 21.66
N GLU A 352 16.43 4.19 21.34
CA GLU A 352 17.56 5.03 20.94
C GLU A 352 17.30 5.77 19.63
N THR A 353 16.74 5.09 18.63
CA THR A 353 16.40 5.72 17.33
C THR A 353 15.27 6.72 17.49
N MET A 354 14.23 6.39 18.25
CA MET A 354 13.15 7.32 18.60
C MET A 354 13.67 8.58 19.27
N LYS A 355 14.59 8.43 20.25
CA LYS A 355 15.22 9.56 20.93
C LYS A 355 16.05 10.41 19.98
N ARG A 356 16.89 9.79 19.14
CA ARG A 356 17.68 10.50 18.12
C ARG A 356 16.82 11.29 17.15
N ASN A 357 15.73 10.69 16.67
CA ASN A 357 14.80 11.37 15.76
C ASN A 357 14.11 12.54 16.47
N ARG A 358 13.75 12.39 17.76
CA ARG A 358 13.15 13.47 18.55
C ARG A 358 14.11 14.63 18.81
N ASP A 359 15.34 14.33 19.19
CA ASP A 359 16.33 15.32 19.60
C ASP A 359 16.97 16.05 18.39
N TYR A 360 16.71 15.56 17.17
CA TYR A 360 17.27 16.14 15.96
C TYR A 360 16.52 17.41 15.54
N ASN A 361 17.26 18.46 15.17
CA ASN A 361 16.72 19.74 14.73
C ASN A 361 16.30 19.69 13.25
N TRP A 362 15.13 19.12 12.99
CA TRP A 362 14.61 18.95 11.64
C TRP A 362 14.35 20.27 10.92
N GLN A 363 14.47 20.26 9.59
CA GLN A 363 13.98 21.33 8.69
C GLN A 363 14.68 22.69 8.85
N GLN A 364 15.85 22.75 9.51
CA GLN A 364 16.60 23.99 9.70
C GLN A 364 17.29 24.48 8.42
N GLN A 365 17.77 23.55 7.59
CA GLN A 365 18.50 23.87 6.37
C GLN A 365 17.57 24.46 5.28
N PRO A 366 18.12 25.30 4.38
CA PRO A 366 17.38 25.81 3.24
C PRO A 366 17.03 24.66 2.28
N CYS A 367 15.88 24.77 1.61
CA CYS A 367 15.44 23.79 0.63
C CYS A 367 16.35 23.84 -0.61
N ILE A 368 17.10 22.75 -0.88
CA ILE A 368 18.04 22.70 -2.01
C ILE A 368 17.35 22.89 -3.36
N ILE A 369 16.15 22.33 -3.54
CA ILE A 369 15.41 22.47 -4.79
C ILE A 369 14.92 23.90 -5.00
N GLN A 370 14.51 24.59 -3.93
CA GLN A 370 14.01 25.97 -4.03
C GLN A 370 15.08 26.93 -4.58
N SER A 371 16.35 26.68 -4.28
CA SER A 371 17.47 27.46 -4.83
C SER A 371 17.68 27.28 -6.34
N LYS A 372 17.12 26.22 -6.93
CA LYS A 372 17.24 25.88 -8.36
C LYS A 372 16.03 26.36 -9.18
N ILE A 373 15.08 27.04 -8.56
CA ILE A 373 13.92 27.61 -9.26
C ILE A 373 14.36 28.86 -10.04
N ALA A 374 14.25 28.80 -11.37
CA ALA A 374 14.58 29.88 -12.28
C ALA A 374 13.29 30.62 -12.70
N PRO A 375 13.04 31.87 -12.24
CA PRO A 375 11.78 32.57 -12.48
C PRO A 375 11.46 32.83 -13.96
N GLY A 376 12.50 32.94 -14.80
CA GLY A 376 12.35 33.19 -16.24
C GLY A 376 12.21 31.92 -17.09
N LEU A 377 12.32 30.73 -16.50
CA LEU A 377 12.19 29.46 -17.24
C LEU A 377 10.70 29.09 -17.36
N SER A 378 10.22 28.87 -18.59
CA SER A 378 8.87 28.37 -18.82
C SER A 378 8.79 26.85 -18.63
N ILE A 379 7.61 26.34 -18.27
CA ILE A 379 7.38 24.90 -18.09
C ILE A 379 7.56 24.15 -19.41
N GLU A 380 7.12 24.73 -20.52
CA GLU A 380 7.35 24.19 -21.86
C GLU A 380 8.86 24.05 -22.16
N ALA A 381 9.63 25.14 -22.04
CA ALA A 381 11.06 25.13 -22.34
C ALA A 381 11.82 24.12 -21.46
N TYR A 382 11.43 24.01 -20.19
CA TYR A 382 11.94 23.00 -19.29
C TYR A 382 11.68 21.58 -19.82
N TYR A 383 10.44 21.19 -20.11
CA TYR A 383 10.16 19.83 -20.60
C TYR A 383 10.77 19.55 -21.96
N ARG A 384 10.83 20.53 -22.89
CA ARG A 384 11.59 20.39 -24.14
C ARG A 384 13.07 20.08 -23.90
N SER A 385 13.67 20.73 -22.91
CA SER A 385 15.06 20.46 -22.54
C SER A 385 15.25 19.05 -21.95
N GLN A 386 14.27 18.54 -21.21
CA GLN A 386 14.31 17.18 -20.66
C GLN A 386 14.07 16.13 -21.76
N GLU A 387 13.15 16.38 -22.68
CA GLU A 387 12.91 15.54 -23.87
C GLU A 387 14.18 15.45 -24.74
N ALA A 388 14.90 16.56 -24.94
CA ALA A 388 16.17 16.59 -25.66
C ALA A 388 17.28 15.77 -24.98
N LYS A 389 17.22 15.61 -23.65
CA LYS A 389 18.11 14.72 -22.87
C LYS A 389 17.66 13.26 -22.89
N GLY A 390 16.58 12.92 -23.59
CA GLY A 390 16.02 11.57 -23.65
C GLY A 390 15.19 11.17 -22.43
N ILE A 391 14.85 12.13 -21.55
CA ILE A 391 14.07 11.87 -20.35
C ILE A 391 12.59 11.80 -20.74
N GLN A 392 11.97 10.64 -20.54
CA GLN A 392 10.56 10.42 -20.88
C GLN A 392 9.67 10.65 -19.66
N ALA A 393 9.18 11.87 -19.51
CA ALA A 393 8.15 12.22 -18.53
C ALA A 393 6.74 12.13 -19.17
N THR A 394 5.72 11.99 -18.33
CA THR A 394 4.31 12.00 -18.75
C THR A 394 3.84 13.40 -19.13
N PRO A 395 4.12 14.46 -18.35
CA PRO A 395 3.95 15.82 -18.85
C PRO A 395 4.96 16.08 -19.95
N LYS A 396 4.48 16.59 -21.09
CA LYS A 396 5.29 16.92 -22.26
C LYS A 396 5.37 18.42 -22.47
N GLY A 397 6.36 18.88 -23.24
CA GLY A 397 6.46 20.29 -23.62
C GLY A 397 5.17 20.82 -24.25
N ASP A 398 4.57 20.03 -25.16
CA ASP A 398 3.32 20.36 -25.87
C ASP A 398 2.12 20.62 -24.92
N ASP A 399 2.11 20.02 -23.73
CA ASP A 399 1.01 20.18 -22.76
C ASP A 399 0.98 21.59 -22.12
N TYR A 400 2.05 22.36 -22.32
CA TYR A 400 2.26 23.68 -21.70
C TYR A 400 2.45 24.81 -22.71
N ASP A 401 2.28 24.54 -24.01
CA ASP A 401 2.34 25.56 -25.06
C ASP A 401 1.25 26.63 -24.82
N ASN A 402 1.65 27.90 -24.97
CA ASN A 402 0.76 29.04 -24.88
C ASN A 402 -0.31 29.07 -26.01
N ILE A 403 -0.12 28.30 -27.09
CA ILE A 403 -1.02 28.27 -28.26
C ILE A 403 -2.31 27.47 -28.00
N HIS A 404 -2.35 26.58 -27.00
CA HIS A 404 -3.50 25.70 -26.74
C HIS A 404 -4.39 26.11 -25.56
N ARG A 405 -4.25 27.35 -25.07
CA ARG A 405 -5.25 27.99 -24.20
C ARG A 405 -6.31 28.72 -25.05
N GLY A 406 -7.24 27.94 -25.60
CA GLY A 406 -8.52 28.43 -26.12
C GLY A 406 -9.58 28.43 -25.03
#